data_AF-A0A1B8P0E2-F1
#
_entry.id   AF-A0A1B8P0E2-F1
#
_cell.length_a   1.000
_cell.length_b   1.000
_cell.length_c   1.000
_cell.angle_alpha   90.00
_cell.angle_beta   90.00
_cell.angle_gamma   90.00
#
_symmetry.space_group_name_H-M   'P 1'
#
loop_
_entity.id
_entity.type
_entity.pdbx_description
1 polymer ?
#
loop_
_entity_poly.entity_id
_entity_poly.type
_entity_poly.pdbx_seq_one_letter_code
_entity_poly.pdbx_strand_id
1 'polypeptide(L)'
;MIIGSVAGLIYNRYRAIQLPEYLAFFGGRRFVPIATGLAAVLLGIVFGWGWPAIQAGIDGLGHWLIEAGALGKFVYGALNRLLIVTGLHHVLNSFVWFVFGSFDGATGDLNRFFAGDPSAGGFMAGFFPVMMFGLPAAALAMYHAAPKARRAQVGGLLMSLALTAFLTGVTEPIEFTFMFLAPLLYVFHAVMTGLSMALMQLLDVKLGFTFSAGAFDYALSYGLSTNGWLMLPVGLAMFVIYYGVFRWAIQRFDLPTPGRDEETAMSRPAEGQASERGPAFVAALGGAANLRSVGACTTRLRLVLADAEAIDEPALKSLGSRGVMRLGGGGLQVVLGPIADGVADEIRAAVAAAGVEPPVSEDDTPHQPVEETAEASLSDDQVAAWLAALGGRDNLRDLAARAGTRLRVELHDEASLDTAALKTLGCLGSMAVGERTWHLVVGPQASDIAASLAARG
;
A
#
# COMPACT_ATOMS: atom_id res chain seq x y z
N MET A 1 5.73 -12.81 7.12
CA MET A 1 6.54 -13.47 6.07
C MET A 1 6.46 -14.99 6.11
N ILE A 2 6.81 -15.64 7.23
CA ILE A 2 6.87 -17.11 7.35
C ILE A 2 5.57 -17.80 6.90
N ILE A 3 4.41 -17.33 7.40
CA ILE A 3 3.12 -17.90 7.00
C ILE A 3 2.83 -17.73 5.50
N GLY A 4 3.25 -16.61 4.91
CA GLY A 4 3.10 -16.36 3.48
C GLY A 4 3.97 -17.30 2.64
N SER A 5 5.21 -17.56 3.07
CA SER A 5 6.10 -18.54 2.44
C SER A 5 5.53 -19.95 2.55
N VAL A 6 5.03 -20.34 3.73
CA VAL A 6 4.39 -21.65 3.93
C VAL A 6 3.15 -21.82 3.06
N ALA A 7 2.26 -20.83 3.05
CA ALA A 7 1.07 -20.85 2.19
C ALA A 7 1.45 -20.97 0.70
N GLY A 8 2.45 -20.21 0.24
CA GLY A 8 2.95 -20.27 -1.13
C GLY A 8 3.55 -21.63 -1.50
N LEU A 9 4.36 -22.22 -0.60
CA LEU A 9 4.95 -23.55 -0.80
C LEU A 9 3.88 -24.65 -0.84
N ILE A 10 2.93 -24.63 0.11
CA ILE A 10 1.82 -25.58 0.16
C ILE A 10 0.93 -25.44 -1.09
N TYR A 11 0.66 -24.21 -1.54
CA TYR A 11 -0.08 -23.97 -2.78
C TYR A 11 0.65 -24.57 -3.99
N ASN A 12 1.93 -24.25 -4.17
CA ASN A 12 2.72 -24.76 -5.30
C ASN A 12 2.80 -26.29 -5.33
N ARG A 13 2.86 -26.92 -4.15
CA ARG A 13 2.96 -28.37 -4.02
C ARG A 13 1.64 -29.10 -4.18
N TYR A 14 0.54 -28.54 -3.68
CA TYR A 14 -0.71 -29.29 -3.48
C TYR A 14 -1.94 -28.72 -4.21
N ARG A 15 -1.82 -27.62 -4.97
CA ARG A 15 -2.97 -27.05 -5.73
C ARG A 15 -3.67 -28.03 -6.68
N ALA A 16 -2.98 -29.09 -7.10
CA ALA A 16 -3.49 -30.13 -8.01
C ALA A 16 -3.47 -31.54 -7.38
N ILE A 17 -3.45 -31.63 -6.04
CA ILE A 17 -3.47 -32.92 -5.35
C ILE A 17 -4.75 -33.70 -5.68
N GLN A 18 -4.60 -34.99 -5.97
CA GLN A 18 -5.73 -35.91 -6.11
C GLN A 18 -5.83 -36.76 -4.85
N LEU A 19 -7.02 -36.77 -4.25
CA LEU A 19 -7.33 -37.55 -3.06
C LEU A 19 -8.21 -38.75 -3.45
N PRO A 20 -8.24 -39.82 -2.62
CA PRO A 20 -9.17 -40.93 -2.80
C PRO A 20 -10.63 -40.45 -2.91
N GLU A 21 -11.50 -41.22 -3.57
CA GLU A 21 -12.89 -40.80 -3.88
C GLU A 21 -13.67 -40.30 -2.64
N TYR A 22 -13.52 -40.93 -1.48
CA TYR A 22 -14.19 -40.53 -0.25
C TYR A 22 -13.72 -39.18 0.33
N LEU A 23 -12.56 -38.65 -0.12
CA LEU A 23 -12.02 -37.33 0.24
C LEU A 23 -11.92 -36.38 -0.97
N ALA A 24 -12.45 -36.76 -2.13
CA ALA A 24 -12.30 -35.99 -3.37
C ALA A 24 -12.83 -34.54 -3.24
N PHE A 25 -13.81 -34.31 -2.36
CA PHE A 25 -14.32 -32.98 -2.05
C PHE A 25 -13.24 -31.99 -1.58
N PHE A 26 -12.24 -32.49 -0.84
CA PHE A 26 -11.12 -31.70 -0.31
C PHE A 26 -9.93 -31.62 -1.28
N GLY A 27 -10.00 -32.26 -2.45
CA GLY A 27 -8.91 -32.30 -3.42
C GLY A 27 -8.61 -30.96 -4.11
N GLY A 28 -7.49 -30.91 -4.82
CA GLY A 28 -7.07 -29.74 -5.58
C GLY A 28 -6.87 -28.50 -4.70
N ARG A 29 -7.34 -27.33 -5.16
CA ARG A 29 -7.10 -26.04 -4.50
C ARG A 29 -7.75 -25.93 -3.11
N ARG A 30 -8.81 -26.71 -2.85
CA ARG A 30 -9.52 -26.72 -1.55
C ARG A 30 -8.66 -27.33 -0.43
N PHE A 31 -7.72 -28.20 -0.78
CA PHE A 31 -6.78 -28.78 0.18
C PHE A 31 -5.80 -27.75 0.74
N VAL A 32 -5.45 -26.74 -0.06
CA VAL A 32 -4.37 -25.79 0.26
C VAL A 32 -4.66 -24.99 1.54
N PRO A 33 -5.85 -24.38 1.73
CA PRO A 33 -6.20 -23.72 2.99
C PRO A 33 -6.15 -24.66 4.20
N ILE A 34 -6.59 -25.92 4.04
CA ILE A 34 -6.62 -26.91 5.13
C ILE A 34 -5.19 -27.25 5.58
N ALA A 35 -4.32 -27.61 4.63
CA ALA A 35 -2.93 -27.90 4.90
C ALA A 35 -2.18 -26.68 5.47
N THR A 36 -2.48 -25.48 4.97
CA THR A 36 -1.91 -24.23 5.48
C THR A 36 -2.35 -23.97 6.91
N GLY A 37 -3.63 -24.20 7.25
CA GLY A 37 -4.15 -24.07 8.61
C GLY A 37 -3.47 -25.03 9.58
N LEU A 38 -3.32 -26.31 9.20
CA LEU A 38 -2.61 -27.30 10.02
C LEU A 38 -1.13 -26.92 10.22
N ALA A 39 -0.46 -26.46 9.17
CA ALA A 39 0.91 -25.96 9.26
C ALA A 39 1.01 -24.72 10.16
N ALA A 40 0.02 -23.82 10.11
CA ALA A 40 -0.04 -22.64 10.97
C ALA A 40 -0.21 -23.01 12.45
N VAL A 41 -1.01 -24.03 12.77
CA VAL A 41 -1.14 -24.54 14.16
C VAL A 41 0.19 -25.11 14.65
N LEU A 42 0.86 -25.94 13.84
CA LEU A 42 2.17 -26.48 14.18
C LEU A 42 3.21 -25.37 14.39
N LEU A 43 3.24 -24.37 13.49
CA LEU A 43 4.07 -23.20 13.67
C LEU A 43 3.71 -22.44 14.95
N GLY A 44 2.42 -22.29 15.27
CA GLY A 44 1.96 -21.65 16.50
C GLY A 44 2.51 -22.32 17.75
N ILE A 45 2.58 -23.66 17.78
CA ILE A 45 3.19 -24.41 18.89
C ILE A 45 4.70 -24.14 18.95
N VAL A 46 5.40 -24.20 17.81
CA VAL A 46 6.84 -23.94 17.73
C VAL A 46 7.18 -22.52 18.19
N PHE A 47 6.44 -21.52 17.71
CA PHE A 47 6.59 -20.13 18.12
C PHE A 47 6.16 -19.91 19.56
N GLY A 48 5.14 -20.59 20.06
CA GLY A 48 4.71 -20.48 21.45
C GLY A 48 5.83 -20.80 22.44
N TRP A 49 6.69 -21.78 22.13
CA TRP A 49 7.84 -22.13 22.99
C TRP A 49 9.14 -21.43 22.58
N GLY A 50 9.37 -21.19 21.30
CA GLY A 50 10.61 -20.59 20.80
C GLY A 50 10.64 -19.06 20.82
N TRP A 51 9.49 -18.40 20.63
CA TRP A 51 9.40 -16.94 20.54
C TRP A 51 9.84 -16.22 21.81
N PRO A 52 9.53 -16.68 23.05
CA PRO A 52 9.97 -15.98 24.26
C PRO A 52 11.49 -15.74 24.33
N ALA A 53 12.31 -16.69 23.87
CA ALA A 53 13.76 -16.52 23.83
C ALA A 53 14.20 -15.47 22.78
N ILE A 54 13.55 -15.47 21.62
CA ILE A 54 13.77 -14.47 20.57
C ILE A 54 13.36 -13.08 21.07
N GLN A 55 12.18 -12.98 21.70
CA GLN A 55 11.66 -11.76 22.28
C GLN A 55 12.61 -11.20 23.34
N ALA A 56 13.12 -12.03 24.26
CA ALA A 56 14.10 -11.60 25.25
C ALA A 56 15.40 -11.08 24.60
N GLY A 57 15.83 -11.68 23.48
CA GLY A 57 16.95 -11.18 22.70
C GLY A 57 16.68 -9.81 22.06
N ILE A 58 15.47 -9.61 21.53
CA ILE A 58 15.03 -8.33 20.96
C ILE A 58 14.96 -7.26 22.05
N ASP A 59 14.37 -7.57 23.20
CA ASP A 59 14.24 -6.65 24.33
C ASP A 59 15.63 -6.25 24.87
N GLY A 60 16.52 -7.23 25.04
CA GLY A 60 17.90 -6.99 25.47
C GLY A 60 18.70 -6.13 24.48
N LEU A 61 18.57 -6.39 23.18
CA LEU A 61 19.17 -5.55 22.14
C LEU A 61 18.60 -4.12 22.18
N GLY A 62 17.28 -4.00 22.35
CA GLY A 62 16.58 -2.71 22.42
C GLY A 62 17.06 -1.84 23.58
N HIS A 63 17.17 -2.41 24.78
CA HIS A 63 17.69 -1.70 25.96
C HIS A 63 19.15 -1.29 25.77
N TRP A 64 19.98 -2.21 25.26
CA TRP A 64 21.39 -1.93 25.00
C TRP A 64 21.60 -0.79 23.99
N LEU A 65 20.79 -0.74 22.92
CA LEU A 65 20.86 0.32 21.91
C LEU A 65 20.69 1.72 22.51
N ILE A 66 19.88 1.86 23.56
CA ILE A 66 19.62 3.15 24.22
C ILE A 66 20.76 3.55 25.14
N GLU A 67 21.27 2.60 25.91
CA GLU A 67 22.33 2.85 26.89
C GLU A 67 23.71 3.05 26.24
N ALA A 68 23.96 2.43 25.08
CA ALA A 68 25.25 2.46 24.41
C ALA A 68 25.61 3.79 23.70
N GLY A 69 24.79 4.83 23.85
CA GLY A 69 25.08 6.18 23.34
C GLY A 69 25.32 6.23 21.82
N ALA A 70 26.46 6.76 21.39
CA ALA A 70 26.80 6.86 19.96
C ALA A 70 26.96 5.49 19.29
N LEU A 71 27.50 4.48 20.00
CA LEU A 71 27.63 3.13 19.47
C LEU A 71 26.27 2.47 19.28
N GLY A 72 25.35 2.67 20.23
CA GLY A 72 23.98 2.18 20.11
C GLY A 72 23.28 2.77 18.88
N LYS A 73 23.40 4.09 18.67
CA LYS A 73 22.86 4.76 17.49
C LYS A 73 23.49 4.30 16.17
N PHE A 74 24.79 4.01 16.17
CA PHE A 74 25.46 3.38 15.02
C PHE A 74 24.81 2.04 14.67
N VAL A 75 24.72 1.14 15.65
CA VAL A 75 24.17 -0.21 15.44
C VAL A 75 22.71 -0.13 15.02
N TYR A 76 21.92 0.77 15.64
CA TYR A 76 20.54 1.03 15.24
C TYR A 76 20.44 1.43 13.76
N GLY A 77 21.21 2.44 13.32
CA GLY A 77 21.18 2.90 11.94
C GLY A 77 21.59 1.81 10.93
N ALA A 78 22.64 1.06 11.25
CA ALA A 78 23.12 -0.03 10.39
C ALA A 78 22.12 -1.18 10.30
N LEU A 79 21.58 -1.65 11.44
CA LEU A 79 20.56 -2.71 11.46
C LEU A 79 19.27 -2.27 10.79
N ASN A 80 18.84 -1.02 11.03
CA ASN A 80 17.66 -0.45 10.39
C ASN A 80 17.77 -0.57 8.86
N ARG A 81 18.91 -0.21 8.27
CA ARG A 81 19.13 -0.40 6.83
C ARG A 81 19.15 -1.88 6.46
N LEU A 82 19.99 -2.70 7.08
CA LEU A 82 20.11 -4.12 6.73
C LEU A 82 18.77 -4.90 6.79
N LEU A 83 17.86 -4.49 7.68
CA LEU A 83 16.55 -5.12 7.85
C LEU A 83 15.45 -4.58 6.90
N ILE A 84 15.74 -3.63 6.02
CA ILE A 84 14.80 -3.19 4.97
C ILE A 84 14.45 -4.33 4.03
N VAL A 85 15.42 -5.19 3.68
CA VAL A 85 15.24 -6.33 2.77
C VAL A 85 14.10 -7.26 3.22
N THR A 86 13.89 -7.38 4.54
CA THR A 86 12.87 -8.24 5.14
C THR A 86 11.68 -7.46 5.71
N GLY A 87 11.72 -6.13 5.70
CA GLY A 87 10.75 -5.26 6.37
C GLY A 87 10.87 -5.25 7.90
N LEU A 88 11.82 -5.98 8.50
CA LEU A 88 11.96 -6.10 9.96
C LEU A 88 12.47 -4.83 10.64
N HIS A 89 12.94 -3.85 9.88
CA HIS A 89 13.32 -2.53 10.39
C HIS A 89 12.14 -1.81 11.07
N HIS A 90 10.89 -2.09 10.68
CA HIS A 90 9.72 -1.56 11.39
C HIS A 90 9.63 -2.05 12.84
N VAL A 91 10.04 -3.29 13.14
CA VAL A 91 10.05 -3.80 14.52
C VAL A 91 11.04 -2.99 15.36
N LEU A 92 12.24 -2.79 14.83
CA LEU A 92 13.27 -1.98 15.49
C LEU A 92 12.79 -0.54 15.72
N ASN A 93 12.19 0.06 14.70
CA ASN A 93 11.62 1.40 14.76
C ASN A 93 10.49 1.48 15.80
N SER A 94 9.60 0.48 15.87
CA SER A 94 8.48 0.51 16.80
C SER A 94 8.94 0.66 18.25
N PHE A 95 9.94 -0.12 18.65
CA PHE A 95 10.49 -0.04 20.00
C PHE A 95 11.17 1.30 20.27
N VAL A 96 12.05 1.74 19.37
CA VAL A 96 12.84 2.96 19.59
C VAL A 96 11.99 4.22 19.50
N TRP A 97 11.09 4.32 18.52
CA TRP A 97 10.31 5.52 18.26
C TRP A 97 9.05 5.65 19.12
N PHE A 98 8.45 4.54 19.56
CA PHE A 98 7.15 4.58 20.24
C PHE A 98 7.12 3.94 21.64
N VAL A 99 8.09 3.10 22.00
CA VAL A 99 8.03 2.36 23.28
C VAL A 99 9.02 2.89 24.30
N PHE A 100 10.28 3.05 23.90
CA PHE A 100 11.34 3.25 24.88
C PHE A 100 11.50 4.68 25.42
N GLY A 101 11.62 4.78 26.74
CA GLY A 101 11.69 6.04 27.48
C GLY A 101 10.33 6.73 27.60
N SER A 102 10.21 7.62 28.58
CA SER A 102 8.98 8.36 28.86
C SER A 102 9.28 9.80 29.23
N PHE A 103 8.47 10.74 28.74
CA PHE A 103 8.51 12.15 29.08
C PHE A 103 7.10 12.73 29.04
N ASP A 104 6.61 13.28 30.15
CA ASP A 104 5.27 13.89 30.25
C ASP A 104 4.12 13.07 29.63
N GLY A 105 4.15 11.75 29.83
CA GLY A 105 3.16 10.81 29.31
C GLY A 105 3.37 10.37 27.85
N ALA A 106 4.31 10.98 27.12
CA ALA A 106 4.76 10.52 25.80
C ALA A 106 5.84 9.43 25.95
N THR A 107 5.80 8.43 25.06
CA THR A 107 6.74 7.30 25.06
C THR A 107 7.40 7.10 23.71
N GLY A 108 8.66 6.65 23.72
CA GLY A 108 9.47 6.49 22.51
C GLY A 108 10.11 7.80 22.02
N ASP A 109 11.26 7.69 21.33
CA ASP A 109 12.07 8.83 20.90
C ASP A 109 11.28 9.83 20.03
N LEU A 110 10.36 9.34 19.20
CA LEU A 110 9.57 10.18 18.30
C LEU A 110 8.55 11.02 19.07
N ASN A 111 7.70 10.40 19.88
CA ASN A 111 6.66 11.13 20.60
C ASN A 111 7.27 12.05 21.67
N ARG A 112 8.35 11.62 22.33
CA ARG A 112 9.07 12.44 23.31
C ARG A 112 9.66 13.70 22.68
N PHE A 113 10.24 13.60 21.49
CA PHE A 113 10.76 14.76 20.76
C PHE A 113 9.66 15.79 20.49
N PHE A 114 8.50 15.36 19.99
CA PHE A 114 7.38 16.27 19.73
C PHE A 114 6.65 16.76 20.99
N ALA A 115 6.82 16.07 22.13
CA ALA A 115 6.41 16.54 23.45
C ALA A 115 7.39 17.56 24.06
N GLY A 116 8.54 17.83 23.41
CA GLY A 116 9.52 18.82 23.85
C GLY A 116 10.62 18.27 24.77
N ASP A 117 10.82 16.95 24.82
CA ASP A 117 11.91 16.34 25.59
C ASP A 117 13.29 16.73 25.02
N PRO A 118 14.15 17.46 25.76
CA PRO A 118 15.46 17.89 25.28
C PRO A 118 16.46 16.74 24.99
N SER A 119 16.16 15.54 25.48
CA SER A 119 16.99 14.35 25.31
C SER A 119 16.54 13.45 24.14
N ALA A 120 15.39 13.73 23.52
CA ALA A 120 14.80 12.91 22.46
C ALA A 120 15.13 13.44 21.06
N GLY A 121 14.92 12.61 20.04
CA GLY A 121 15.20 12.92 18.63
C GLY A 121 16.58 12.51 18.15
N GLY A 122 17.38 11.90 19.03
CA GLY A 122 18.70 11.38 18.68
C GLY A 122 18.65 10.10 17.84
N PHE A 123 17.58 9.29 17.93
CA PHE A 123 17.38 8.10 17.09
C PHE A 123 16.71 8.41 15.74
N MET A 124 16.47 9.70 15.47
CA MET A 124 15.90 10.19 14.22
C MET A 124 16.90 11.04 13.43
N ALA A 125 17.68 11.88 14.11
CA ALA A 125 18.53 12.89 13.48
C ALA A 125 19.50 12.38 12.40
N GLY A 126 20.07 11.17 12.58
CA GLY A 126 21.06 10.62 11.64
C GLY A 126 20.50 10.09 10.32
N PHE A 127 19.18 10.02 10.15
CA PHE A 127 18.61 9.66 8.86
C PHE A 127 18.66 10.83 7.86
N PHE A 128 18.49 12.06 8.34
CA PHE A 128 18.43 13.25 7.48
C PHE A 128 19.65 13.42 6.57
N PRO A 129 20.92 13.34 7.04
CA PRO A 129 22.08 13.46 6.15
C PRO A 129 22.13 12.39 5.05
N VAL A 130 21.67 11.18 5.34
CA VAL A 130 21.70 10.08 4.38
C VAL A 130 20.59 10.25 3.33
N MET A 131 19.37 10.52 3.78
CA MET A 131 18.18 10.56 2.93
C MET A 131 18.16 11.81 2.05
N MET A 132 18.53 12.97 2.61
CA MET A 132 18.55 14.23 1.87
C MET A 132 19.80 14.42 1.02
N PHE A 133 20.92 13.76 1.34
CA PHE A 133 22.18 14.02 0.62
C PHE A 133 22.85 12.76 0.11
N GLY A 134 23.02 11.73 0.94
CA GLY A 134 23.69 10.49 0.55
C GLY A 134 23.02 9.77 -0.63
N LEU A 135 21.72 9.49 -0.54
CA LEU A 135 21.00 8.77 -1.60
C LEU A 135 20.80 9.60 -2.88
N PRO A 136 20.48 10.90 -2.82
CA PRO A 136 20.53 11.76 -4.00
C PRO A 136 21.91 11.80 -4.66
N ALA A 137 23.00 11.79 -3.88
CA ALA A 137 24.35 11.68 -4.41
C ALA A 137 24.62 10.32 -5.10
N ALA A 138 24.12 9.23 -4.53
CA ALA A 138 24.18 7.91 -5.16
C ALA A 138 23.42 7.88 -6.49
N ALA A 139 22.21 8.45 -6.55
CA ALA A 139 21.43 8.56 -7.78
C ALA A 139 22.17 9.39 -8.84
N LEU A 140 22.80 10.49 -8.45
CA LEU A 140 23.65 11.30 -9.34
C LEU A 140 24.87 10.51 -9.85
N ALA A 141 25.51 9.73 -8.98
CA ALA A 141 26.64 8.88 -9.36
C ALA A 141 26.23 7.81 -10.38
N MET A 142 25.07 7.17 -10.19
CA MET A 142 24.48 6.22 -11.14
C MET A 142 24.16 6.89 -12.48
N TYR A 143 23.54 8.06 -12.46
CA TYR A 143 23.21 8.84 -13.66
C TYR A 143 24.47 9.15 -14.47
N HIS A 144 25.51 9.67 -13.82
CA HIS A 144 26.76 9.95 -14.50
C HIS A 144 27.46 8.66 -14.97
N ALA A 145 27.25 7.52 -14.31
CA ALA A 145 27.87 6.25 -14.68
C ALA A 145 27.16 5.60 -15.87
N ALA A 146 25.90 5.96 -16.15
CA ALA A 146 25.19 5.50 -17.34
C ALA A 146 25.88 5.99 -18.65
N PRO A 147 25.88 5.18 -19.72
CA PRO A 147 26.36 5.58 -21.04
C PRO A 147 25.67 6.85 -21.52
N LYS A 148 26.41 7.76 -22.17
CA LYS A 148 25.89 9.07 -22.61
C LYS A 148 24.58 8.95 -23.41
N ALA A 149 24.47 7.95 -24.28
CA ALA A 149 23.29 7.69 -25.10
C ALA A 149 22.03 7.34 -24.28
N ARG A 150 22.18 6.75 -23.08
CA ARG A 150 21.07 6.31 -22.21
C ARG A 150 20.79 7.27 -21.06
N ARG A 151 21.63 8.29 -20.85
CA ARG A 151 21.45 9.27 -19.76
C ARG A 151 20.12 9.99 -19.82
N ALA A 152 19.68 10.40 -21.00
CA ALA A 152 18.37 11.07 -21.16
C ALA A 152 17.21 10.18 -20.68
N GLN A 153 17.30 8.87 -20.92
CA GLN A 153 16.28 7.90 -20.52
C GLN A 153 16.23 7.70 -18.99
N VAL A 154 17.38 7.51 -18.36
CA VAL A 154 17.46 7.23 -16.91
C VAL A 154 17.49 8.48 -16.04
N GLY A 155 17.79 9.64 -16.62
CA GLY A 155 17.95 10.90 -15.91
C GLY A 155 16.72 11.31 -15.14
N GLY A 156 15.54 11.31 -15.78
CA GLY A 156 14.31 11.63 -15.07
C GLY A 156 13.93 10.59 -14.01
N LEU A 157 14.30 9.32 -14.19
CA LEU A 157 13.99 8.26 -13.23
C LEU A 157 14.79 8.53 -11.97
N LEU A 158 16.12 8.60 -12.11
CA LEU A 158 17.03 8.83 -10.99
C LEU A 158 16.76 10.19 -10.32
N MET A 159 16.39 11.22 -11.09
CA MET A 159 15.97 12.50 -10.52
C MET A 159 14.68 12.38 -9.70
N SER A 160 13.65 11.70 -10.21
CA SER A 160 12.40 11.47 -9.49
C SER A 160 12.66 10.70 -8.19
N LEU A 161 13.43 9.62 -8.25
CA LEU A 161 13.77 8.83 -7.07
C LEU A 161 14.55 9.68 -6.05
N ALA A 162 15.57 10.43 -6.50
CA ALA A 162 16.36 11.33 -5.67
C ALA A 162 15.51 12.43 -5.03
N LEU A 163 14.57 13.01 -5.77
CA LEU A 163 13.69 14.05 -5.28
C LEU A 163 12.71 13.49 -4.25
N THR A 164 12.17 12.28 -4.46
CA THR A 164 11.34 11.59 -3.48
C THR A 164 12.13 11.36 -2.18
N ALA A 165 13.32 10.78 -2.25
CA ALA A 165 14.17 10.60 -1.07
C ALA A 165 14.53 11.93 -0.39
N PHE A 166 14.81 12.97 -1.16
CA PHE A 166 15.12 14.29 -0.60
C PHE A 166 13.92 14.93 0.09
N LEU A 167 12.76 14.98 -0.57
CA LEU A 167 11.59 15.71 -0.07
C LEU A 167 10.88 14.96 1.04
N THR A 168 10.63 13.67 0.84
CA THR A 168 9.80 12.86 1.74
C THR A 168 10.62 11.93 2.61
N GLY A 169 11.87 11.64 2.23
CA GLY A 169 12.71 10.71 2.96
C GLY A 169 12.47 9.23 2.63
N VAL A 170 11.59 8.93 1.67
CA VAL A 170 11.33 7.55 1.21
C VAL A 170 12.52 7.07 0.37
N THR A 171 13.19 6.01 0.82
CA THR A 171 14.49 5.58 0.28
C THR A 171 14.41 4.33 -0.58
N GLU A 172 13.41 3.49 -0.34
CA GLU A 172 13.28 2.15 -0.90
C GLU A 172 13.35 2.14 -2.43
N PRO A 173 12.70 3.06 -3.15
CA PRO A 173 12.79 3.09 -4.61
C PRO A 173 14.21 3.28 -5.14
N ILE A 174 15.09 4.03 -4.44
CA ILE A 174 16.51 4.15 -4.80
C ILE A 174 17.27 2.92 -4.34
N GLU A 175 17.09 2.50 -3.08
CA GLU A 175 17.81 1.38 -2.48
C GLU A 175 17.64 0.09 -3.30
N PHE A 176 16.42 -0.19 -3.76
CA PHE A 176 16.12 -1.38 -4.58
C PHE A 176 16.83 -1.39 -5.94
N THR A 177 17.30 -0.24 -6.44
CA THR A 177 18.07 -0.19 -7.70
C THR A 177 19.46 -0.78 -7.58
N PHE A 178 20.00 -0.95 -6.36
CA PHE A 178 21.37 -1.44 -6.15
C PHE A 178 21.50 -2.48 -5.04
N MET A 179 20.51 -2.63 -4.15
CA MET A 179 20.57 -3.56 -3.02
C MET A 179 20.88 -5.00 -3.43
N PHE A 180 20.22 -5.50 -4.49
CA PHE A 180 20.41 -6.87 -4.97
C PHE A 180 21.54 -6.99 -6.01
N LEU A 181 21.79 -5.92 -6.76
CA LEU A 181 22.77 -5.88 -7.85
C LEU A 181 24.20 -5.55 -7.37
N ALA A 182 24.31 -4.81 -6.27
CA ALA A 182 25.57 -4.40 -5.65
C ALA A 182 25.49 -4.49 -4.11
N PRO A 183 25.47 -5.71 -3.53
CA PRO A 183 25.31 -5.91 -2.08
C PRO A 183 26.35 -5.18 -1.23
N LEU A 184 27.59 -5.03 -1.72
CA LEU A 184 28.65 -4.29 -1.00
C LEU A 184 28.36 -2.79 -0.90
N LEU A 185 27.75 -2.19 -1.93
CA LEU A 185 27.30 -0.79 -1.86
C LEU A 185 26.14 -0.63 -0.88
N TYR A 186 25.32 -1.66 -0.74
CA TYR A 186 24.26 -1.69 0.26
C TYR A 186 24.79 -1.81 1.69
N VAL A 187 25.79 -2.67 1.92
CA VAL A 187 26.50 -2.74 3.21
C VAL A 187 27.17 -1.40 3.52
N PHE A 188 27.83 -0.77 2.54
CA PHE A 188 28.36 0.59 2.69
C PHE A 188 27.27 1.58 3.10
N HIS A 189 26.12 1.58 2.42
CA HIS A 189 24.99 2.45 2.75
C HIS A 189 24.47 2.21 4.18
N ALA A 190 24.39 0.95 4.63
CA ALA A 190 24.01 0.61 6.00
C ALA A 190 25.02 1.15 7.03
N VAL A 191 26.32 0.92 6.81
CA VAL A 191 27.38 1.40 7.69
C VAL A 191 27.39 2.93 7.74
N MET A 192 27.27 3.60 6.60
CA MET A 192 27.23 5.05 6.54
C MET A 192 26.01 5.64 7.24
N THR A 193 24.85 4.97 7.19
CA THR A 193 23.69 5.35 7.99
C THR A 193 23.98 5.23 9.48
N GLY A 194 24.59 4.13 9.92
CA GLY A 194 25.06 4.01 11.30
C GLY A 194 26.05 5.11 11.69
N LEU A 195 27.05 5.41 10.85
CA LEU A 195 28.02 6.46 11.10
C LEU A 195 27.35 7.84 11.20
N SER A 196 26.36 8.11 10.35
CA SER A 196 25.58 9.34 10.43
C SER A 196 24.85 9.44 11.77
N MET A 197 24.16 8.37 12.19
CA MET A 197 23.48 8.30 13.50
C MET A 197 24.44 8.56 14.67
N ALA A 198 25.61 7.94 14.68
CA ALA A 198 26.62 8.17 15.71
C ALA A 198 27.18 9.60 15.68
N LEU A 199 27.46 10.12 14.48
CA LEU A 199 28.01 11.47 14.33
C LEU A 199 27.02 12.54 14.79
N MET A 200 25.74 12.42 14.41
CA MET A 200 24.71 13.35 14.88
C MET A 200 24.57 13.31 16.41
N GLN A 201 24.75 12.15 17.04
CA GLN A 201 24.80 12.03 18.49
C GLN A 201 26.02 12.73 19.11
N LEU A 202 27.21 12.58 18.52
CA LEU A 202 28.42 13.22 19.02
C LEU A 202 28.37 14.75 18.86
N LEU A 203 27.68 15.24 17.83
CA LEU A 203 27.41 16.64 17.60
C LEU A 203 26.20 17.17 18.40
N ASP A 204 25.61 16.31 19.24
CA ASP A 204 24.48 16.63 20.11
C ASP A 204 23.27 17.19 19.35
N VAL A 205 23.02 16.65 18.15
CA VAL A 205 21.90 17.07 17.30
C VAL A 205 20.66 16.25 17.64
N LYS A 206 19.57 16.96 17.91
CA LYS A 206 18.24 16.39 18.09
C LYS A 206 17.33 16.95 17.00
N LEU A 207 16.74 16.05 16.23
CA LEU A 207 15.88 16.41 15.11
C LEU A 207 14.94 15.24 14.82
N GLY A 208 13.64 15.47 14.91
CA GLY A 208 12.62 14.47 14.64
C GLY A 208 11.95 14.61 13.29
N PHE A 209 11.15 13.60 12.96
CA PHE A 209 10.30 13.53 11.78
C PHE A 209 9.01 12.78 12.11
N THR A 210 7.95 13.00 11.33
CA THR A 210 6.69 12.26 11.47
C THR A 210 6.51 11.20 10.39
N PHE A 211 7.21 11.36 9.26
CA PHE A 211 7.14 10.42 8.15
C PHE A 211 8.46 9.67 7.93
N SER A 212 9.50 10.32 7.37
CA SER A 212 10.72 9.60 6.98
C SER A 212 11.97 10.47 6.85
N ALA A 213 12.12 11.56 7.60
CA ALA A 213 13.33 12.39 7.61
C ALA A 213 13.68 13.08 6.27
N GLY A 214 12.65 13.46 5.51
CA GLY A 214 12.79 14.27 4.31
C GLY A 214 12.94 15.77 4.61
N ALA A 215 13.14 16.57 3.56
CA ALA A 215 13.24 18.02 3.64
C ALA A 215 11.98 18.65 4.25
N PHE A 216 10.79 18.08 4.01
CA PHE A 216 9.56 18.54 4.66
C PHE A 216 9.60 18.32 6.17
N ASP A 217 9.97 17.12 6.62
CA ASP A 217 10.13 16.83 8.05
C ASP A 217 11.18 17.74 8.69
N TYR A 218 12.29 18.00 7.98
CA TYR A 218 13.35 18.90 8.45
C TYR A 218 12.80 20.30 8.68
N ALA A 219 12.12 20.87 7.67
CA ALA A 219 11.57 22.21 7.75
C ALA A 219 10.52 22.33 8.86
N LEU A 220 9.64 21.34 8.98
CA LEU A 220 8.56 21.34 9.98
C LEU A 220 9.09 21.17 11.41
N SER A 221 10.12 20.32 11.59
CA SER A 221 10.66 19.98 12.91
C SER A 221 11.84 20.85 13.33
N TYR A 222 12.32 21.74 12.45
CA TYR A 222 13.50 22.58 12.70
C TYR A 222 13.36 23.45 13.95
N GLY A 223 12.16 24.00 14.20
CA GLY A 223 11.89 24.86 15.36
C GLY A 223 12.01 24.15 16.71
N LEU A 224 11.88 22.82 16.74
CA LEU A 224 12.07 21.98 17.92
C LEU A 224 13.48 21.38 18.01
N SER A 225 14.30 21.58 16.96
CA SER A 225 15.60 20.94 16.87
C SER A 225 16.63 21.54 17.82
N THR A 226 17.56 20.71 18.27
CA THR A 226 18.79 21.15 18.94
C THR A 226 19.94 20.94 17.97
N ASN A 227 20.74 21.99 17.73
CA ASN A 227 21.85 21.97 16.77
C ASN A 227 21.45 21.46 15.36
N GLY A 228 20.17 21.56 14.98
CA GLY A 228 19.64 20.98 13.74
C GLY A 228 20.34 21.48 12.47
N TRP A 229 20.87 22.70 12.49
CA TRP A 229 21.64 23.27 11.37
C TRP A 229 22.91 22.48 11.03
N LEU A 230 23.52 21.77 12.00
CA LEU A 230 24.69 20.90 11.78
C LEU A 230 24.35 19.71 10.87
N MET A 231 23.07 19.39 10.68
CA MET A 231 22.64 18.42 9.69
C MET A 231 23.11 18.79 8.28
N LEU A 232 23.11 20.07 7.90
CA LEU A 232 23.50 20.52 6.56
C LEU A 232 24.98 20.26 6.21
N PRO A 233 25.98 20.67 7.01
CA PRO A 233 27.38 20.35 6.71
C PRO A 233 27.66 18.85 6.78
N VAL A 234 27.02 18.10 7.68
CA VAL A 234 27.13 16.63 7.73
C VAL A 234 26.53 16.02 6.47
N GLY A 235 25.35 16.49 6.04
CA GLY A 235 24.70 16.10 4.79
C GLY A 235 25.59 16.35 3.58
N LEU A 236 26.21 17.53 3.48
CA LEU A 236 27.13 17.83 2.39
C LEU A 236 28.36 16.92 2.39
N ALA A 237 28.92 16.59 3.56
CA ALA A 237 29.99 15.59 3.65
C ALA A 237 29.52 14.21 3.17
N MET A 238 28.31 13.79 3.58
CA MET A 238 27.69 12.55 3.13
C MET A 238 27.47 12.55 1.61
N PHE A 239 27.06 13.68 1.01
CA PHE A 239 26.93 13.83 -0.44
C PHE A 239 28.25 13.50 -1.14
N VAL A 240 29.36 14.12 -0.70
CA VAL A 240 30.68 13.92 -1.30
C VAL A 240 31.13 12.47 -1.17
N ILE A 241 30.97 11.88 0.01
CA ILE A 241 31.37 10.49 0.29
C ILE A 241 30.56 9.52 -0.56
N TYR A 242 29.22 9.64 -0.56
CA TYR A 242 28.35 8.77 -1.35
C TYR A 242 28.63 8.90 -2.84
N TYR A 243 28.70 10.13 -3.36
CA TYR A 243 28.98 10.35 -4.77
C TYR A 243 30.32 9.70 -5.16
N GLY A 244 31.38 9.97 -4.39
CA GLY A 244 32.72 9.45 -4.67
C GLY A 244 32.78 7.92 -4.64
N VAL A 245 32.26 7.30 -3.58
CA VAL A 245 32.28 5.84 -3.39
C VAL A 245 31.41 5.13 -4.43
N PHE A 246 30.17 5.58 -4.64
CA PHE A 246 29.30 4.97 -5.66
C PHE A 246 29.92 5.12 -7.04
N ARG A 247 30.38 6.33 -7.38
CA ARG A 247 30.99 6.57 -8.70
C ARG A 247 32.19 5.67 -8.94
N TRP A 248 33.10 5.61 -7.99
CA TRP A 248 34.30 4.78 -8.06
C TRP A 248 33.93 3.30 -8.16
N ALA A 249 33.05 2.80 -7.29
CA ALA A 249 32.68 1.38 -7.27
C ALA A 249 31.99 0.95 -8.57
N ILE A 250 31.04 1.75 -9.07
CA ILE A 250 30.33 1.45 -10.32
C ILE A 250 31.32 1.36 -11.49
N GLN A 251 32.30 2.27 -11.57
CA GLN A 251 33.30 2.26 -12.64
C GLN A 251 34.34 1.16 -12.48
N ARG A 252 34.77 0.88 -11.25
CA ARG A 252 35.85 -0.06 -10.94
C ARG A 252 35.43 -1.52 -11.05
N PHE A 253 34.17 -1.82 -10.70
CA PHE A 253 33.62 -3.17 -10.66
C PHE A 253 32.57 -3.42 -11.75
N ASP A 254 32.38 -2.46 -12.65
CA ASP A 254 31.41 -2.52 -13.76
C ASP A 254 29.99 -2.90 -13.28
N LEU A 255 29.51 -2.19 -12.25
CA LEU A 255 28.25 -2.57 -11.60
C LEU A 255 27.05 -2.28 -12.52
N PRO A 256 26.05 -3.19 -12.56
CA PRO A 256 24.86 -3.11 -13.40
C PRO A 256 23.82 -2.09 -12.89
N THR A 257 24.19 -0.82 -12.69
CA THR A 257 23.26 0.21 -12.20
C THR A 257 22.28 0.65 -13.30
N PRO A 258 21.12 1.28 -12.96
CA PRO A 258 20.15 1.73 -13.95
C PRO A 258 20.76 2.48 -15.14
N GLY A 259 20.51 1.97 -16.34
CA GLY A 259 21.04 2.49 -17.60
C GLY A 259 22.33 1.83 -18.09
N ARG A 260 22.98 0.98 -17.27
CA ARG A 260 24.14 0.17 -17.68
C ARG A 260 23.73 -1.23 -18.17
N ASP A 261 22.64 -1.79 -17.66
CA ASP A 261 22.05 -3.03 -18.16
C ASP A 261 21.07 -2.81 -19.32
N GLU A 262 20.94 -3.81 -20.21
CA GLU A 262 20.03 -3.77 -21.36
C GLU A 262 18.55 -3.89 -20.95
N GLU A 263 18.22 -4.66 -19.91
CA GLU A 263 16.83 -4.84 -19.45
C GLU A 263 16.26 -3.60 -18.72
N THR A 264 17.08 -2.84 -18.00
CA THR A 264 16.61 -1.66 -17.24
C THR A 264 16.19 -0.50 -18.15
N ALA A 265 16.60 -0.52 -19.42
CA ALA A 265 16.21 0.46 -20.43
C ALA A 265 14.73 0.35 -20.86
N MET A 266 14.04 -0.75 -20.56
CA MET A 266 12.67 -0.99 -21.05
C MET A 266 11.56 -0.53 -20.07
N SER A 267 11.90 0.05 -18.92
CA SER A 267 10.93 0.30 -17.84
C SER A 267 10.42 1.73 -17.73
N ARG A 268 10.61 2.58 -18.75
CA ARG A 268 9.97 3.90 -18.82
C ARG A 268 9.16 4.03 -20.11
N PRO A 269 7.86 4.36 -20.04
CA PRO A 269 7.19 4.94 -21.19
C PRO A 269 7.90 6.25 -21.52
N ALA A 270 8.18 6.48 -22.80
CA ALA A 270 8.72 7.75 -23.24
C ALA A 270 7.72 8.87 -22.91
N GLU A 271 8.13 9.86 -22.11
CA GLU A 271 7.35 11.06 -21.75
C GLU A 271 7.09 12.02 -22.96
N GLY A 272 7.29 11.54 -24.19
CA GLY A 272 6.86 12.21 -25.43
C GLY A 272 5.67 11.52 -26.13
N GLN A 273 5.16 10.41 -25.59
CA GLN A 273 4.08 9.61 -26.21
C GLN A 273 2.75 9.66 -25.46
N ALA A 274 2.57 10.51 -24.45
CA ALA A 274 1.28 10.63 -23.76
C ALA A 274 0.12 10.96 -24.72
N SER A 275 0.40 11.63 -25.85
CA SER A 275 -0.58 11.91 -26.90
C SER A 275 -0.86 10.75 -27.87
N GLU A 276 0.02 9.73 -27.94
CA GLU A 276 -0.08 8.63 -28.92
C GLU A 276 -0.28 7.25 -28.28
N ARG A 277 0.05 7.09 -26.99
CA ARG A 277 -0.03 5.82 -26.27
C ARG A 277 -1.47 5.33 -26.11
N GLY A 278 -2.39 6.19 -25.70
CA GLY A 278 -3.83 5.88 -25.66
C GLY A 278 -4.37 5.36 -26.99
N PRO A 279 -4.24 6.12 -28.10
CA PRO A 279 -4.64 5.65 -29.43
C PRO A 279 -3.98 4.33 -29.87
N ALA A 280 -2.70 4.13 -29.56
CA ALA A 280 -2.00 2.89 -29.89
C ALA A 280 -2.56 1.68 -29.11
N PHE A 281 -2.90 1.85 -27.82
CA PHE A 281 -3.59 0.82 -27.05
C PHE A 281 -4.99 0.55 -27.59
N VAL A 282 -5.75 1.58 -27.97
CA VAL A 282 -7.07 1.43 -28.60
C VAL A 282 -6.98 0.60 -29.88
N ALA A 283 -5.99 0.88 -30.75
CA ALA A 283 -5.76 0.11 -31.97
C ALA A 283 -5.42 -1.36 -31.67
N ALA A 284 -4.51 -1.61 -30.73
CA ALA A 284 -4.11 -2.96 -30.33
C ALA A 284 -5.23 -3.76 -29.63
N LEU A 285 -6.24 -3.07 -29.07
CA LEU A 285 -7.41 -3.68 -28.45
C LEU A 285 -8.57 -3.91 -29.44
N GLY A 286 -8.36 -3.73 -30.74
CA GLY A 286 -9.38 -3.93 -31.77
C GLY A 286 -10.24 -2.69 -32.07
N GLY A 287 -9.79 -1.51 -31.62
CA GLY A 287 -10.44 -0.22 -31.88
C GLY A 287 -11.39 0.24 -30.77
N ALA A 288 -11.80 1.51 -30.83
CA ALA A 288 -12.63 2.14 -29.80
C ALA A 288 -13.98 1.45 -29.62
N ALA A 289 -14.60 1.00 -30.72
CA ALA A 289 -15.86 0.28 -30.72
C ALA A 289 -15.78 -1.11 -30.04
N ASN A 290 -14.56 -1.66 -29.87
CA ASN A 290 -14.38 -2.94 -29.20
C ASN A 290 -14.35 -2.81 -27.67
N LEU A 291 -14.20 -1.60 -27.11
CA LEU A 291 -14.04 -1.37 -25.68
C LEU A 291 -15.39 -1.07 -25.02
N ARG A 292 -15.88 -1.98 -24.17
CA ARG A 292 -17.13 -1.78 -23.41
C ARG A 292 -16.89 -1.19 -22.02
N SER A 293 -15.82 -1.60 -21.35
CA SER A 293 -15.36 -0.98 -20.10
C SER A 293 -13.84 -0.88 -20.09
N VAL A 294 -13.34 0.20 -19.50
CA VAL A 294 -11.90 0.46 -19.33
C VAL A 294 -11.64 0.91 -17.90
N GLY A 295 -11.15 -0.01 -17.08
CA GLY A 295 -10.73 0.22 -15.69
C GLY A 295 -9.30 -0.23 -15.44
N ALA A 296 -8.81 -0.03 -14.22
CA ALA A 296 -7.47 -0.43 -13.84
C ALA A 296 -7.37 -0.73 -12.35
N CYS A 297 -6.53 -1.69 -12.03
CA CYS A 297 -5.98 -1.81 -10.68
C CYS A 297 -4.51 -1.45 -10.71
N THR A 298 -3.87 -1.39 -9.53
CA THR A 298 -2.48 -0.94 -9.34
C THR A 298 -1.46 -1.49 -10.35
N THR A 299 -1.66 -2.70 -10.90
CA THR A 299 -0.70 -3.28 -11.85
C THR A 299 -1.31 -3.76 -13.18
N ARG A 300 -2.62 -3.64 -13.39
CA ARG A 300 -3.30 -4.25 -14.54
C ARG A 300 -4.46 -3.40 -15.04
N LEU A 301 -4.58 -3.29 -16.36
CA LEU A 301 -5.83 -2.87 -16.99
C LEU A 301 -6.89 -3.96 -16.80
N ARG A 302 -8.12 -3.54 -16.58
CA ARG A 302 -9.32 -4.37 -16.52
C ARG A 302 -10.24 -3.88 -17.62
N LEU A 303 -10.43 -4.72 -18.63
CA LEU A 303 -11.17 -4.36 -19.82
C LEU A 303 -12.32 -5.34 -20.00
N VAL A 304 -13.44 -4.87 -20.52
CA VAL A 304 -14.46 -5.73 -21.12
C VAL A 304 -14.54 -5.37 -22.59
N LEU A 305 -14.35 -6.37 -23.44
CA LEU A 305 -14.35 -6.23 -24.89
C LEU A 305 -15.66 -6.73 -25.49
N ALA A 306 -16.05 -6.15 -26.63
CA ALA A 306 -17.15 -6.66 -27.43
C ALA A 306 -16.76 -7.96 -28.16
N ASP A 307 -15.52 -8.03 -28.63
CA ASP A 307 -14.88 -9.17 -29.26
C ASP A 307 -13.47 -9.35 -28.68
N ALA A 308 -13.29 -10.41 -27.88
CA ALA A 308 -12.01 -10.73 -27.26
C ALA A 308 -10.97 -11.30 -28.24
N GLU A 309 -11.39 -11.75 -29.43
CA GLU A 309 -10.49 -12.28 -30.46
C GLU A 309 -9.88 -11.19 -31.34
N ALA A 310 -10.43 -9.98 -31.32
CA ALA A 310 -9.96 -8.84 -32.12
C ALA A 310 -8.69 -8.15 -31.57
N ILE A 311 -8.05 -8.72 -30.53
CA ILE A 311 -6.87 -8.12 -29.89
C ILE A 311 -5.55 -8.50 -30.59
N ASP A 312 -4.63 -7.55 -30.64
CA ASP A 312 -3.26 -7.75 -31.11
C ASP A 312 -2.31 -7.86 -29.91
N GLU A 313 -2.12 -9.10 -29.40
CA GLU A 313 -1.22 -9.37 -28.28
C GLU A 313 0.24 -8.98 -28.55
N PRO A 314 0.82 -9.22 -29.75
CA PRO A 314 2.12 -8.69 -30.13
C PRO A 314 2.25 -7.17 -29.99
N ALA A 315 1.25 -6.40 -30.44
CA ALA A 315 1.23 -4.95 -30.30
C ALA A 315 1.07 -4.52 -28.83
N LEU A 316 0.22 -5.19 -28.04
CA LEU A 316 0.12 -4.92 -26.60
C LEU A 316 1.47 -5.16 -25.89
N LYS A 317 2.22 -6.19 -26.31
CA LYS A 317 3.55 -6.48 -25.76
C LYS A 317 4.58 -5.39 -26.13
N SER A 318 4.54 -4.87 -27.36
CA SER A 318 5.41 -3.76 -27.76
C SER A 318 5.06 -2.44 -27.04
N LEU A 319 3.80 -2.27 -26.66
CA LEU A 319 3.31 -1.16 -25.84
C LEU A 319 3.59 -1.31 -24.33
N GLY A 320 4.28 -2.38 -23.92
CA GLY A 320 4.73 -2.58 -22.54
C GLY A 320 3.91 -3.59 -21.71
N SER A 321 3.00 -4.34 -22.33
CA SER A 321 2.33 -5.47 -21.67
C SER A 321 3.32 -6.56 -21.30
N ARG A 322 3.29 -6.97 -20.03
CA ARG A 322 4.05 -8.09 -19.46
C ARG A 322 3.25 -9.39 -19.49
N GLY A 323 1.98 -9.32 -19.86
CA GLY A 323 1.10 -10.49 -19.94
C GLY A 323 -0.36 -10.08 -20.17
N VAL A 324 -1.09 -10.93 -20.88
CA VAL A 324 -2.51 -10.75 -21.18
C VAL A 324 -3.26 -11.97 -20.65
N MET A 325 -4.37 -11.75 -19.95
CA MET A 325 -5.24 -12.79 -19.41
C MET A 325 -6.66 -12.59 -19.92
N ARG A 326 -7.17 -13.57 -20.66
CA ARG A 326 -8.56 -13.60 -21.11
C ARG A 326 -9.44 -14.20 -20.02
N LEU A 327 -10.54 -13.54 -19.70
CA LEU A 327 -11.56 -13.93 -18.74
C LEU A 327 -12.85 -14.27 -19.49
N GLY A 328 -13.72 -15.10 -18.90
CA GLY A 328 -15.03 -15.41 -19.49
C GLY A 328 -15.90 -14.15 -19.63
N GLY A 329 -16.77 -14.12 -20.65
CA GLY A 329 -17.72 -13.01 -20.87
C GLY A 329 -17.12 -11.75 -21.51
N GLY A 330 -16.02 -11.87 -22.25
CA GLY A 330 -15.36 -10.74 -22.93
C GLY A 330 -14.38 -9.96 -22.05
N GLY A 331 -14.13 -10.41 -20.81
CA GLY A 331 -13.17 -9.77 -19.91
C GLY A 331 -11.72 -9.99 -20.36
N LEU A 332 -10.89 -8.95 -20.26
CA LEU A 332 -9.46 -8.99 -20.55
C LEU A 332 -8.68 -8.24 -19.46
N GLN A 333 -7.58 -8.84 -18.98
CA GLN A 333 -6.63 -8.15 -18.12
C GLN A 333 -5.27 -8.03 -18.81
N VAL A 334 -4.72 -6.83 -18.84
CA VAL A 334 -3.38 -6.55 -19.40
C VAL A 334 -2.47 -6.09 -18.27
N VAL A 335 -1.37 -6.80 -18.04
CA VAL A 335 -0.44 -6.53 -16.95
C VAL A 335 0.59 -5.50 -17.40
N LEU A 336 0.50 -4.27 -16.86
CA LEU A 336 1.38 -3.16 -17.22
C LEU A 336 2.30 -2.72 -16.06
N GLY A 337 2.04 -3.18 -14.84
CA GLY A 337 2.70 -2.66 -13.64
C GLY A 337 2.11 -1.31 -13.21
N PRO A 338 2.83 -0.50 -12.42
CA PRO A 338 2.29 0.67 -11.70
C PRO A 338 1.71 1.78 -12.60
N ILE A 339 1.86 1.67 -13.92
CA ILE A 339 1.36 2.63 -14.91
C ILE A 339 -0.06 2.32 -15.40
N ALA A 340 -0.67 1.23 -14.93
CA ALA A 340 -1.94 0.73 -15.48
C ALA A 340 -3.08 1.77 -15.40
N ASP A 341 -3.15 2.54 -14.32
CA ASP A 341 -4.18 3.53 -14.09
C ASP A 341 -4.10 4.68 -15.11
N GLY A 342 -2.92 5.29 -15.26
CA GLY A 342 -2.70 6.34 -16.25
C GLY A 342 -2.85 5.87 -17.71
N VAL A 343 -2.60 4.59 -18.01
CA VAL A 343 -2.89 4.04 -19.35
C VAL A 343 -4.39 3.89 -19.57
N ALA A 344 -5.17 3.57 -18.54
CA ALA A 344 -6.63 3.52 -18.64
C ALA A 344 -7.23 4.90 -18.94
N ASP A 345 -6.72 5.96 -18.30
CA ASP A 345 -7.10 7.35 -18.59
C ASP A 345 -6.84 7.72 -20.04
N GLU A 346 -5.65 7.39 -20.57
CA GLU A 346 -5.28 7.70 -21.95
C GLU A 346 -6.12 6.94 -22.97
N ILE A 347 -6.48 5.66 -22.69
CA ILE A 347 -7.39 4.88 -23.52
C ILE A 347 -8.77 5.54 -23.53
N ARG A 348 -9.30 5.95 -22.37
CA ARG A 348 -10.61 6.62 -22.28
C ARG A 348 -10.61 7.94 -23.07
N ALA A 349 -9.56 8.75 -22.93
CA ALA A 349 -9.39 9.98 -23.68
C ALA A 349 -9.36 9.73 -25.20
N ALA A 350 -8.66 8.67 -25.65
CA ALA A 350 -8.58 8.30 -27.05
C ALA A 350 -9.92 7.78 -27.60
N VAL A 351 -10.69 7.02 -26.81
CA VAL A 351 -12.03 6.55 -27.19
C VAL A 351 -13.00 7.72 -27.32
N ALA A 352 -12.98 8.66 -26.38
CA ALA A 352 -13.79 9.88 -26.44
C ALA A 352 -13.46 10.74 -27.67
N ALA A 353 -12.16 10.88 -28.00
CA ALA A 353 -11.73 11.60 -29.20
C ALA A 353 -12.16 10.93 -30.51
N ALA A 354 -12.42 9.62 -30.50
CA ALA A 354 -12.93 8.87 -31.66
C ALA A 354 -14.45 8.98 -31.87
N GLY A 355 -15.16 9.77 -31.03
CA GLY A 355 -16.61 9.97 -31.15
C GLY A 355 -17.45 8.77 -30.70
N VAL A 356 -16.86 7.84 -29.94
CA VAL A 356 -17.54 6.72 -29.31
C VAL A 356 -17.83 7.11 -27.86
N GLU A 357 -19.06 6.87 -27.40
CA GLU A 357 -19.50 7.16 -26.03
C GLU A 357 -18.54 6.49 -25.02
N PRO A 358 -18.04 7.21 -24.00
CA PRO A 358 -16.95 6.72 -23.17
C PRO A 358 -17.37 5.42 -22.43
N PRO A 359 -16.53 4.37 -22.45
CA PRO A 359 -16.80 3.13 -21.74
C PRO A 359 -16.89 3.40 -20.24
N VAL A 360 -17.96 2.89 -19.61
CA VAL A 360 -18.27 3.13 -18.19
C VAL A 360 -17.10 2.66 -17.32
N SER A 361 -16.67 3.54 -16.40
CA SER A 361 -15.67 3.26 -15.38
C SER A 361 -16.29 2.38 -14.27
N GLU A 362 -15.67 1.25 -13.95
CA GLU A 362 -15.97 0.53 -12.70
C GLU A 362 -15.26 1.17 -11.49
N ASP A 363 -14.20 1.95 -11.73
CA ASP A 363 -13.34 2.52 -10.67
C ASP A 363 -13.58 4.04 -10.44
N ASP A 364 -14.41 4.69 -11.26
CA ASP A 364 -14.66 6.13 -11.23
C ASP A 364 -16.15 6.44 -10.99
N THR A 365 -16.79 5.62 -10.16
CA THR A 365 -17.87 6.15 -9.33
C THR A 365 -17.16 6.79 -8.12
N PRO A 366 -16.98 8.12 -8.05
CA PRO A 366 -16.95 8.72 -6.74
C PRO A 366 -18.20 8.21 -6.05
N HIS A 367 -18.11 7.86 -4.77
CA HIS A 367 -19.27 7.85 -3.90
C HIS A 367 -19.74 9.31 -3.78
N GLN A 368 -20.22 9.90 -4.87
CA GLN A 368 -21.16 10.98 -4.79
C GLN A 368 -22.39 10.39 -4.11
N PRO A 369 -23.06 11.15 -3.23
CA PRO A 369 -24.40 10.81 -2.83
C PRO A 369 -25.16 10.52 -4.12
N VAL A 370 -25.87 9.40 -4.16
CA VAL A 370 -26.89 9.16 -5.18
C VAL A 370 -27.61 10.49 -5.35
N GLU A 371 -27.53 11.09 -6.53
CA GLU A 371 -28.38 12.20 -6.90
C GLU A 371 -29.79 11.77 -6.49
N GLU A 372 -30.38 12.53 -5.57
CA GLU A 372 -31.78 12.41 -5.20
C GLU A 372 -32.56 12.43 -6.51
N THR A 373 -32.87 11.23 -7.01
CA THR A 373 -34.12 11.01 -7.70
C THR A 373 -35.15 11.21 -6.61
N ALA A 374 -35.59 12.47 -6.50
CA ALA A 374 -36.83 12.83 -5.87
C ALA A 374 -37.92 11.97 -6.51
N GLU A 375 -38.22 10.83 -5.88
CA GLU A 375 -39.51 10.13 -5.78
C GLU A 375 -39.29 8.65 -5.43
N ALA A 376 -39.40 8.33 -4.14
CA ALA A 376 -40.26 7.23 -3.66
C ALA A 376 -40.30 7.22 -2.12
N SER A 377 -40.98 8.20 -1.51
CA SER A 377 -41.53 7.97 -0.16
C SER A 377 -42.43 6.73 -0.21
N LEU A 378 -42.30 5.81 0.75
CA LEU A 378 -43.17 4.64 0.82
C LEU A 378 -44.64 5.07 0.81
N SER A 379 -45.49 4.34 0.09
CA SER A 379 -46.94 4.55 0.18
C SER A 379 -47.45 4.20 1.58
N ASP A 380 -48.60 4.74 1.98
CA ASP A 380 -49.20 4.52 3.31
C ASP A 380 -49.42 3.02 3.59
N ASP A 381 -49.78 2.25 2.58
CA ASP A 381 -49.95 0.80 2.66
C ASP A 381 -48.61 0.07 2.89
N GLN A 382 -47.54 0.54 2.26
CA GLN A 382 -46.20 -0.01 2.46
C GLN A 382 -45.68 0.31 3.87
N VAL A 383 -45.89 1.54 4.36
CA VAL A 383 -45.55 1.94 5.73
C VAL A 383 -46.29 1.07 6.74
N ALA A 384 -47.60 0.85 6.54
CA ALA A 384 -48.40 -0.01 7.40
C ALA A 384 -47.90 -1.46 7.40
N ALA A 385 -47.52 -2.00 6.24
CA ALA A 385 -46.98 -3.35 6.14
C ALA A 385 -45.60 -3.50 6.82
N TRP A 386 -44.73 -2.49 6.68
CA TRP A 386 -43.44 -2.45 7.39
C TRP A 386 -43.62 -2.36 8.90
N LEU A 387 -44.51 -1.50 9.39
CA LEU A 387 -44.80 -1.41 10.83
C LEU A 387 -45.42 -2.71 11.37
N ALA A 388 -46.32 -3.34 10.63
CA ALA A 388 -46.90 -4.63 11.03
C ALA A 388 -45.83 -5.73 11.12
N ALA A 389 -44.90 -5.79 10.15
CA ALA A 389 -43.80 -6.76 10.15
C ALA A 389 -42.79 -6.51 11.29
N LEU A 390 -42.67 -5.28 11.78
CA LEU A 390 -41.85 -4.91 12.94
C LEU A 390 -42.56 -5.13 14.29
N GLY A 391 -43.77 -5.68 14.32
CA GLY A 391 -44.56 -5.92 15.54
C GLY A 391 -45.44 -4.74 15.97
N GLY A 392 -45.66 -3.78 15.09
CA GLY A 392 -46.45 -2.57 15.32
C GLY A 392 -45.61 -1.36 15.71
N ARG A 393 -46.23 -0.17 15.66
CA ARG A 393 -45.57 1.11 15.95
C ARG A 393 -45.03 1.18 17.38
N ASP A 394 -45.82 0.74 18.35
CA ASP A 394 -45.45 0.77 19.77
C ASP A 394 -44.31 -0.20 20.11
N ASN A 395 -43.98 -1.11 19.18
CA ASN A 395 -42.85 -2.01 19.35
C ASN A 395 -41.52 -1.37 18.94
N LEU A 396 -41.52 -0.25 18.23
CA LEU A 396 -40.33 0.42 17.71
C LEU A 396 -39.77 1.39 18.75
N ARG A 397 -38.56 1.14 19.26
CA ARG A 397 -37.87 2.02 20.21
C ARG A 397 -36.93 3.01 19.53
N ASP A 398 -36.16 2.54 18.56
CA ASP A 398 -35.26 3.36 17.75
C ASP A 398 -35.18 2.77 16.33
N LEU A 399 -35.05 3.63 15.33
CA LEU A 399 -34.89 3.22 13.95
C LEU A 399 -33.99 4.21 13.22
N ALA A 400 -32.93 3.71 12.61
CA ALA A 400 -32.04 4.54 11.83
C ALA A 400 -31.40 3.81 10.65
N ALA A 401 -31.28 4.50 9.52
CA ALA A 401 -30.46 4.05 8.41
C ALA A 401 -28.96 4.05 8.81
N ARG A 402 -28.25 3.00 8.42
CA ARG A 402 -26.82 2.80 8.67
C ARG A 402 -26.13 2.25 7.43
N ALA A 403 -24.92 2.75 7.17
CA ALA A 403 -24.06 2.26 6.07
C ALA A 403 -24.77 2.21 4.69
N GLY A 404 -25.70 3.14 4.43
CA GLY A 404 -26.42 3.32 3.16
C GLY A 404 -27.36 2.18 2.74
N THR A 405 -27.31 1.02 3.39
CA THR A 405 -27.99 -0.20 2.91
C THR A 405 -28.76 -0.96 3.99
N ARG A 406 -28.71 -0.48 5.23
CA ARG A 406 -29.21 -1.19 6.41
C ARG A 406 -30.10 -0.29 7.26
N LEU A 407 -31.13 -0.89 7.83
CA LEU A 407 -31.89 -0.33 8.95
C LEU A 407 -31.39 -0.97 10.23
N ARG A 408 -30.95 -0.15 11.19
CA ARG A 408 -30.80 -0.58 12.58
C ARG A 408 -32.13 -0.29 13.27
N VAL A 409 -32.73 -1.33 13.83
CA VAL A 409 -34.01 -1.27 14.53
C VAL A 409 -33.81 -1.77 15.96
N GLU A 410 -34.27 -1.00 16.92
CA GLU A 410 -34.37 -1.41 18.32
C GLU A 410 -35.84 -1.61 18.67
N LEU A 411 -36.18 -2.77 19.24
CA LEU A 411 -37.56 -3.18 19.50
C LEU A 411 -37.83 -3.27 21.01
N HIS A 412 -39.09 -3.15 21.41
CA HIS A 412 -39.52 -3.43 22.79
C HIS A 412 -39.65 -4.94 23.05
N ASP A 413 -40.22 -5.66 22.08
CA ASP A 413 -40.38 -7.11 22.05
C ASP A 413 -39.88 -7.64 20.70
N GLU A 414 -38.87 -8.51 20.73
CA GLU A 414 -38.32 -9.13 19.51
C GLU A 414 -39.17 -10.31 19.01
N ALA A 415 -40.06 -10.87 19.83
CA ALA A 415 -40.89 -12.02 19.46
C ALA A 415 -42.00 -11.66 18.46
N SER A 416 -42.34 -10.37 18.35
CA SER A 416 -43.35 -9.85 17.42
C SER A 416 -42.76 -9.47 16.05
N LEU A 417 -41.45 -9.63 15.85
CA LEU A 417 -40.77 -9.38 14.58
C LEU A 417 -41.04 -10.51 13.56
N ASP A 418 -41.74 -10.20 12.49
CA ASP A 418 -42.02 -11.13 11.39
C ASP A 418 -40.96 -11.03 10.28
N THR A 419 -39.91 -11.84 10.41
CA THR A 419 -38.83 -11.91 9.41
C THR A 419 -39.27 -12.42 8.04
N ALA A 420 -40.36 -13.19 7.95
CA ALA A 420 -40.89 -13.69 6.68
C ALA A 420 -41.66 -12.58 5.93
N ALA A 421 -42.45 -11.78 6.64
CA ALA A 421 -43.09 -10.59 6.11
C ALA A 421 -42.06 -9.55 5.65
N LEU A 422 -41.00 -9.31 6.45
CA LEU A 422 -39.90 -8.40 6.08
C LEU A 422 -39.22 -8.81 4.76
N LYS A 423 -39.01 -10.11 4.54
CA LYS A 423 -38.44 -10.61 3.28
C LYS A 423 -39.34 -10.35 2.09
N THR A 424 -40.65 -10.43 2.28
CA THR A 424 -41.66 -10.13 1.24
C THR A 424 -41.69 -8.64 0.90
N LEU A 425 -41.37 -7.78 1.87
CA LEU A 425 -41.26 -6.33 1.71
C LEU A 425 -39.92 -5.86 1.10
N GLY A 426 -39.04 -6.80 0.72
CA GLY A 426 -37.76 -6.48 0.08
C GLY A 426 -36.55 -6.47 1.03
N CYS A 427 -36.70 -6.93 2.28
CA CYS A 427 -35.56 -7.18 3.16
C CYS A 427 -34.73 -8.35 2.64
N LEU A 428 -33.49 -8.07 2.25
CA LEU A 428 -32.53 -9.03 1.70
C LEU A 428 -31.91 -9.91 2.79
N GLY A 429 -31.94 -9.47 4.04
CA GLY A 429 -31.47 -10.26 5.19
C GLY A 429 -31.70 -9.55 6.52
N SER A 430 -31.95 -10.32 7.58
CA SER A 430 -32.08 -9.81 8.94
C SER A 430 -31.10 -10.52 9.87
N MET A 431 -30.55 -9.79 10.84
CA MET A 431 -29.62 -10.33 11.83
C MET A 431 -29.81 -9.65 13.18
N ALA A 432 -29.92 -10.42 14.25
CA ALA A 432 -29.83 -9.92 15.61
C ALA A 432 -28.39 -9.55 15.95
N VAL A 433 -28.17 -8.34 16.49
CA VAL A 433 -26.84 -7.80 16.81
C VAL A 433 -26.64 -7.63 18.32
N GLY A 434 -27.72 -7.69 19.10
CA GLY A 434 -27.73 -7.69 20.56
C GLY A 434 -29.14 -7.96 21.09
N GLU A 435 -29.36 -7.87 22.41
CA GLU A 435 -30.71 -7.97 22.97
C GLU A 435 -31.60 -6.87 22.38
N ARG A 436 -32.68 -7.27 21.69
CA ARG A 436 -33.67 -6.36 21.08
C ARG A 436 -33.17 -5.43 19.97
N THR A 437 -31.94 -5.63 19.47
CA THR A 437 -31.39 -4.83 18.35
C THR A 437 -31.19 -5.69 17.12
N TRP A 438 -31.79 -5.26 16.01
CA TRP A 438 -31.78 -5.97 14.73
C TRP A 438 -31.22 -5.08 13.62
N HIS A 439 -30.42 -5.71 12.75
CA HIS A 439 -29.99 -5.11 11.49
C HIS A 439 -30.76 -5.76 10.34
N LEU A 440 -31.47 -4.94 9.57
CA LEU A 440 -32.20 -5.34 8.37
C LEU A 440 -31.49 -4.79 7.14
N VAL A 441 -31.14 -5.65 6.19
CA VAL A 441 -30.49 -5.29 4.93
C VAL A 441 -31.59 -5.04 3.91
N VAL A 442 -31.77 -3.79 3.50
CA VAL A 442 -32.85 -3.37 2.59
C VAL A 442 -32.31 -2.72 1.31
N GLY A 443 -30.99 -2.68 1.15
CA GLY A 443 -30.34 -2.07 0.00
C GLY A 443 -30.43 -0.54 0.03
N PRO A 444 -30.20 0.14 -1.10
CA PRO A 444 -30.02 1.59 -1.15
C PRO A 444 -31.21 2.42 -0.66
N GLN A 445 -32.40 1.81 -0.51
CA GLN A 445 -33.63 2.44 -0.02
C GLN A 445 -33.69 2.58 1.51
N ALA A 446 -32.63 2.23 2.24
CA ALA A 446 -32.61 2.24 3.70
C ALA A 446 -32.95 3.61 4.30
N SER A 447 -32.46 4.69 3.70
CA SER A 447 -32.74 6.05 4.16
C SER A 447 -34.21 6.44 3.94
N ASP A 448 -34.79 6.06 2.80
CA ASP A 448 -36.18 6.38 2.46
C ASP A 448 -37.18 5.61 3.31
N ILE A 449 -36.90 4.33 3.56
CA ILE A 449 -37.69 3.49 4.47
C ILE A 449 -37.60 4.06 5.89
N ALA A 450 -36.41 4.46 6.35
CA ALA A 450 -36.25 5.06 7.67
C ALA A 450 -36.98 6.39 7.81
N ALA A 451 -36.86 7.27 6.83
CA ALA A 451 -37.55 8.56 6.83
C ALA A 451 -39.07 8.38 6.75
N SER A 452 -39.57 7.45 5.94
CA SER A 452 -41.00 7.18 5.80
C SER A 452 -41.62 6.58 7.07
N LEU A 453 -40.87 5.71 7.77
CA LEU A 453 -41.30 5.14 9.06
C LEU A 453 -41.20 6.15 10.21
N ALA A 454 -40.23 7.08 10.16
CA ALA A 454 -40.06 8.11 11.17
C ALA A 454 -41.02 9.31 11.01
N ALA A 455 -41.31 9.75 9.78
CA ALA A 455 -42.15 10.92 9.51
C ALA A 455 -43.64 10.69 9.80
N ARG A 456 -44.07 9.43 9.90
CA ARG A 456 -45.44 9.01 10.22
C ARG A 456 -45.50 8.20 11.52
N GLY A 457 -44.38 8.19 12.26
CA GLY A 457 -44.11 7.45 13.49
C GLY A 457 -44.20 8.30 14.75
#